data_AF-A0A9D6FI51-F1
#
_entry.id   AF-A0A9D6FI51-F1
#
_cell.length_a   1.000
_cell.length_b   1.000
_cell.length_c   1.000
_cell.angle_alpha   90.00
_cell.angle_beta   90.00
_cell.angle_gamma   90.00
#
_symmetry.space_group_name_H-M   'P 1'
#
loop_
_entity.id
_entity.type
_entity.pdbx_description
1 polymer ?
#
loop_
_entity_poly.entity_id
_entity_poly.type
_entity_poly.pdbx_seq_one_letter_code
_entity_poly.pdbx_strand_id
1 'polypeptide(L)'
;MADATIRGRFVWHELMTTDTGAAAAFYLKVIGWKAQPWTGDPSYTTWVTERGPVGGLMSMPDDAKATGAPPCWLFYAGTPDIHATVQEAQRLGAQVVKDVTEIPNTGKFAVLADPQGAVFAVYTSENAPPPDDAQPKIGEFSWHELATTDTQAALSFYQQLFGWENTGSHDMGPMGIYQMFGWGGRSMGGMYNMPAEMPAPPHWLCYAFVPDVAAAAEAARTAGGRVVHGPAEVPGGDWIAQIIDPQGAAFAVHAAKKVAVEEPQAAAAPSEKPRPAPKPKAKPKVKPKPKPKPKAKPKPKAKPKPKVKKVAGRKKAKSTKATSKTRKPARKPVKAKKRVKASTKKRR
;
A
#
# COMPACT_ATOMS: atom_id res chain seq x y z
N MET A 1 -12.46 10.59 30.01
CA MET A 1 -13.12 10.49 28.69
C MET A 1 -12.04 10.01 27.75
N ALA A 2 -12.14 8.77 27.24
CA ALA A 2 -11.16 8.28 26.28
C ALA A 2 -11.23 9.13 25.01
N ASP A 3 -10.07 9.51 24.47
CA ASP A 3 -9.99 10.42 23.34
C ASP A 3 -10.50 9.70 22.07
N ALA A 4 -11.70 10.05 21.62
CA ALA A 4 -12.31 9.47 20.43
C ALA A 4 -11.51 9.76 19.14
N THR A 5 -10.55 10.70 19.17
CA THR A 5 -9.74 11.08 17.99
C THR A 5 -8.69 10.03 17.62
N ILE A 6 -8.31 9.14 18.54
CA ILE A 6 -7.29 8.09 18.29
C ILE A 6 -7.86 6.87 17.55
N ARG A 7 -9.19 6.71 17.53
CA ARG A 7 -9.86 5.54 16.95
C ARG A 7 -9.46 5.39 15.48
N GLY A 8 -8.90 4.24 15.13
CA GLY A 8 -8.55 3.90 13.75
C GLY A 8 -7.28 4.58 13.23
N ARG A 9 -6.58 5.37 14.04
CA ARG A 9 -5.29 5.97 13.65
C ARG A 9 -4.21 4.91 13.66
N PHE A 10 -3.29 4.93 12.70
CA PHE A 10 -2.09 4.10 12.78
C PHE A 10 -1.15 4.71 13.82
N VAL A 11 -0.90 3.98 14.91
CA VAL A 11 -0.13 4.49 16.06
C VAL A 11 1.19 3.78 16.25
N TRP A 12 1.36 2.60 15.67
CA TRP A 12 2.58 1.82 15.79
C TRP A 12 2.72 0.78 14.69
N HIS A 13 3.94 0.32 14.47
CA HIS A 13 4.30 -0.73 13.51
C HIS A 13 5.33 -1.65 14.15
N GLU A 14 5.12 -2.96 14.08
CA GLU A 14 5.99 -3.96 14.66
C GLU A 14 6.53 -4.87 13.57
N LEU A 15 7.85 -5.08 13.56
CA LEU A 15 8.45 -6.16 12.80
C LEU A 15 8.69 -7.35 13.73
N MET A 16 8.00 -8.45 13.45
CA MET A 16 8.31 -9.75 14.02
C MET A 16 9.19 -10.54 13.05
N THR A 17 10.41 -10.87 13.45
CA THR A 17 11.39 -11.50 12.55
C THR A 17 12.15 -12.65 13.21
N THR A 18 12.81 -13.48 12.40
CA THR A 18 13.62 -14.61 12.87
C THR A 18 15.03 -14.19 13.30
N ASP A 19 15.50 -13.03 12.85
CA ASP A 19 16.83 -12.48 13.18
C ASP A 19 16.77 -10.96 13.27
N THR A 20 16.70 -10.44 14.49
CA THR A 20 16.60 -9.00 14.75
C THR A 20 17.87 -8.24 14.39
N GLY A 21 19.05 -8.85 14.53
CA GLY A 21 20.32 -8.23 14.17
C GLY A 21 20.45 -8.06 12.66
N ALA A 22 20.11 -9.10 11.90
CA ALA A 22 20.12 -9.04 10.44
C ALA A 22 19.06 -8.06 9.89
N ALA A 23 17.85 -8.05 10.47
CA ALA A 23 16.83 -7.07 10.13
C ALA A 23 17.32 -5.64 10.42
N ALA A 24 17.91 -5.39 11.60
CA ALA A 24 18.43 -4.06 11.95
C ALA A 24 19.48 -3.55 10.94
N ALA A 25 20.41 -4.41 10.53
CA ALA A 25 21.42 -4.06 9.53
C ALA A 25 20.80 -3.80 8.14
N PHE A 26 19.73 -4.53 7.78
CA PHE A 26 19.01 -4.35 6.53
C PHE A 26 18.25 -3.01 6.49
N TYR A 27 17.36 -2.76 7.45
CA TYR A 27 16.51 -1.56 7.45
C TYR A 27 17.31 -0.27 7.65
N LEU A 28 18.47 -0.32 8.34
CA LEU A 28 19.42 0.79 8.38
C LEU A 28 19.94 1.17 6.99
N LYS A 29 20.24 0.20 6.13
CA LYS A 29 20.76 0.46 4.78
C LYS A 29 19.66 0.91 3.81
N VAL A 30 18.46 0.36 3.94
CA VAL A 30 17.36 0.59 2.99
C VAL A 30 16.59 1.86 3.30
N ILE A 31 16.27 2.10 4.57
CA ILE A 31 15.41 3.21 5.02
C ILE A 31 16.20 4.23 5.83
N GLY A 32 17.23 3.79 6.57
CA GLY A 32 17.98 4.65 7.49
C GLY A 32 17.57 4.51 8.95
N TRP A 33 16.71 3.54 9.30
CA TRP A 33 16.31 3.31 10.68
C TRP A 33 17.44 2.74 11.53
N LYS A 34 17.61 3.31 12.72
CA LYS A 34 18.48 2.74 13.75
C LYS A 34 17.64 1.86 14.66
N ALA A 35 18.19 0.73 15.10
CA ALA A 35 17.60 -0.10 16.13
C ALA A 35 18.26 0.21 17.47
N GLN A 36 17.46 0.46 18.51
CA GLN A 36 17.97 0.66 19.86
C GLN A 36 17.03 0.08 20.92
N PRO A 37 17.55 -0.37 22.07
CA PRO A 37 16.71 -0.76 23.20
C PRO A 37 15.76 0.36 23.60
N TRP A 38 14.51 0.01 23.90
CA TRP A 38 13.53 0.97 24.38
C TRP A 38 13.82 1.34 25.83
N THR A 39 13.63 2.62 26.18
CA THR A 39 13.94 3.12 27.53
C THR A 39 13.00 2.58 28.61
N GLY A 40 11.76 2.23 28.24
CA GLY A 40 10.76 1.67 29.17
C GLY A 40 10.94 0.17 29.44
N ASP A 41 11.52 -0.55 28.49
CA ASP A 41 11.88 -1.96 28.60
C ASP A 41 13.07 -2.25 27.66
N PRO A 42 14.30 -2.38 28.20
CA PRO A 42 15.49 -2.65 27.39
C PRO A 42 15.48 -3.99 26.64
N SER A 43 14.55 -4.90 26.97
CA SER A 43 14.37 -6.16 26.24
C SER A 43 13.64 -5.98 24.91
N TYR A 44 12.92 -4.86 24.75
CA TYR A 44 12.22 -4.49 23.53
C TYR A 44 13.07 -3.53 22.70
N THR A 45 13.17 -3.79 21.39
CA THR A 45 13.95 -2.95 20.47
C THR A 45 13.01 -2.04 19.68
N THR A 46 13.41 -0.79 19.50
CA THR A 46 12.66 0.21 18.72
C THR A 46 13.43 0.64 17.49
N TRP A 47 12.72 0.84 16.40
CA TRP A 47 13.17 1.58 15.24
C TRP A 47 13.10 3.06 15.54
N VAL A 48 14.18 3.80 15.29
CA VAL A 48 14.23 5.24 15.53
C VAL A 48 14.75 6.00 14.33
N THR A 49 14.16 7.18 14.15
CA THR A 49 14.64 8.25 13.28
C THR A 49 15.19 9.39 14.14
N GLU A 50 15.69 10.45 13.51
CA GLU A 50 16.10 11.67 14.24
C GLU A 50 14.94 12.33 15.00
N ARG A 51 13.68 12.00 14.65
CA ARG A 51 12.47 12.55 15.27
C ARG A 51 11.90 11.67 16.38
N GLY A 52 12.52 10.51 16.63
CA GLY A 52 12.10 9.57 17.65
C GLY A 52 11.66 8.21 17.10
N PRO A 53 10.97 7.41 17.92
CA PRO A 53 10.59 6.05 17.57
C PRO A 53 9.50 6.00 16.50
N VAL A 54 9.63 5.05 15.59
CA VAL A 54 8.70 4.84 14.46
C VAL A 54 8.16 3.41 14.38
N GLY A 55 8.65 2.50 15.23
CA GLY A 55 8.16 1.13 15.29
C GLY A 55 8.97 0.25 16.23
N GLY A 56 8.53 -0.99 16.34
CA GLY A 56 9.12 -2.06 17.11
C GLY A 56 9.89 -3.06 16.26
N LEU A 57 10.90 -3.66 16.88
CA LEU A 57 11.60 -4.83 16.40
C LEU A 57 11.61 -5.89 17.49
N MET A 58 11.06 -7.05 17.17
CA MET A 58 11.10 -8.20 18.06
C MET A 58 11.38 -9.50 17.32
N SER A 59 11.94 -10.45 18.06
CA SER A 59 11.96 -11.85 17.64
C SER A 59 10.53 -12.37 17.57
N MET A 60 10.23 -13.21 16.57
CA MET A 60 8.94 -13.87 16.48
C MET A 60 8.59 -14.59 17.80
N PRO A 61 7.36 -14.43 18.31
CA PRO A 61 6.84 -15.23 19.41
C PRO A 61 6.85 -16.74 19.13
N ASP A 62 7.03 -17.57 20.15
CA ASP A 62 7.15 -19.03 19.97
C ASP A 62 5.85 -19.69 19.49
N ASP A 63 4.69 -19.16 19.86
CA ASP A 63 3.38 -19.56 19.35
C ASP A 63 3.22 -19.24 17.85
N ALA A 64 3.68 -18.06 17.41
CA ALA A 64 3.73 -17.70 16.00
C ALA A 64 4.67 -18.62 15.20
N LYS A 65 5.85 -18.94 15.75
CA LYS A 65 6.77 -19.92 15.13
C LYS A 65 6.14 -21.30 15.03
N ALA A 66 5.46 -21.76 16.09
CA ALA A 66 4.85 -23.09 16.14
C ALA A 66 3.72 -23.28 15.11
N THR A 67 3.07 -22.19 14.69
CA THR A 67 2.03 -22.21 13.64
C THR A 67 2.60 -22.02 12.23
N GLY A 68 3.92 -21.81 12.11
CA GLY A 68 4.57 -21.56 10.83
C GLY A 68 4.29 -20.18 10.26
N ALA A 69 3.91 -19.20 11.10
CA ALA A 69 3.75 -17.82 10.65
C ALA A 69 5.07 -17.29 10.07
N PRO A 70 5.05 -16.58 8.93
CA PRO A 70 6.24 -15.95 8.39
C PRO A 70 6.59 -14.68 9.18
N PRO A 71 7.84 -14.18 9.11
CA PRO A 71 8.17 -12.82 9.49
C PRO A 71 7.23 -11.82 8.82
N CYS A 72 6.75 -10.82 9.56
CA CYS A 72 5.82 -9.85 9.02
C CYS A 72 5.86 -8.51 9.76
N TRP A 73 5.45 -7.48 9.03
CA TRP A 73 5.10 -6.18 9.60
C TRP A 73 3.63 -6.19 10.03
N LEU A 74 3.37 -5.68 11.23
CA LEU A 74 2.03 -5.53 11.78
C LEU A 74 1.81 -4.08 12.22
N PHE A 75 0.79 -3.42 11.69
CA PHE A 75 0.40 -2.11 12.20
C PHE A 75 -0.55 -2.26 13.41
N TYR A 76 -0.56 -1.24 14.26
CA TYR A 76 -1.48 -1.09 15.36
C TYR A 76 -2.39 0.10 15.09
N ALA A 77 -3.70 -0.15 15.09
CA ALA A 77 -4.72 0.89 15.09
C ALA A 77 -5.01 1.33 16.53
N GLY A 78 -4.96 2.63 16.78
CA GLY A 78 -5.35 3.21 18.05
C GLY A 78 -6.83 3.01 18.35
N THR A 79 -7.15 2.77 19.61
CA THR A 79 -8.53 2.74 20.09
C THR A 79 -8.66 3.30 21.50
N PRO A 80 -9.74 4.05 21.79
CA PRO A 80 -10.04 4.55 23.13
C PRO A 80 -10.36 3.45 24.15
N ASP A 81 -10.90 2.31 23.69
CA ASP A 81 -11.27 1.18 24.54
C ASP A 81 -11.02 -0.13 23.80
N ILE A 82 -9.98 -0.84 24.22
CA ILE A 82 -9.58 -2.08 23.56
C ILE A 82 -10.60 -3.21 23.76
N HIS A 83 -11.26 -3.30 24.91
CA HIS A 83 -12.21 -4.39 25.17
C HIS A 83 -13.47 -4.20 24.32
N ALA A 84 -14.00 -2.97 24.27
CA ALA A 84 -15.13 -2.65 23.41
C ALA A 84 -14.80 -2.86 21.93
N THR A 85 -13.58 -2.51 21.51
CA THR A 85 -13.13 -2.68 20.12
C THR A 85 -12.99 -4.14 19.74
N VAL A 86 -12.40 -4.98 20.60
CA VAL A 86 -12.29 -6.42 20.36
C VAL A 86 -13.68 -7.06 20.29
N GLN A 87 -14.59 -6.70 21.21
CA GLN A 87 -15.96 -7.20 21.21
C GLN A 87 -16.70 -6.82 19.91
N GLU A 88 -16.58 -5.57 19.48
CA GLU A 88 -17.19 -5.11 18.24
C GLU A 88 -16.60 -5.79 17.01
N ALA A 89 -15.27 -5.94 16.95
CA ALA A 89 -14.60 -6.67 15.87
C ALA A 89 -15.12 -8.11 15.77
N GLN A 90 -15.25 -8.82 16.90
CA GLN A 90 -15.83 -10.17 16.92
C GLN A 90 -17.28 -10.19 16.44
N ARG A 91 -18.10 -9.23 16.85
CA ARG A 91 -19.49 -9.08 16.38
C ARG A 91 -19.56 -8.89 14.86
N LEU A 92 -18.58 -8.19 14.29
CA LEU A 92 -18.43 -7.96 12.86
C LEU A 92 -17.77 -9.14 12.11
N GLY A 93 -17.39 -10.22 12.80
CA GLY A 93 -16.87 -11.45 12.21
C GLY A 93 -15.35 -11.60 12.24
N ALA A 94 -14.62 -10.71 12.92
CA ALA A 94 -13.19 -10.87 13.14
C ALA A 94 -12.88 -12.03 14.08
N GLN A 95 -11.70 -12.63 13.90
CA GLN A 95 -11.16 -13.61 14.83
C GLN A 95 -10.14 -12.97 15.76
N VAL A 96 -10.14 -13.38 17.03
CA VAL A 96 -9.10 -12.98 17.97
C VAL A 96 -7.92 -13.92 17.81
N VAL A 97 -6.79 -13.38 17.34
CA VAL A 97 -5.53 -14.11 17.16
C VAL A 97 -4.74 -14.08 18.47
N LYS A 98 -4.72 -12.94 19.15
CA LYS A 98 -4.17 -12.77 20.49
C LYS A 98 -5.10 -11.92 21.33
N ASP A 99 -5.47 -12.45 22.49
CA ASP A 99 -6.31 -11.76 23.47
C ASP A 99 -5.65 -10.47 23.97
N VAL A 100 -6.47 -9.60 24.56
CA VAL A 100 -6.03 -8.35 25.16
C VAL A 100 -4.90 -8.63 26.15
N THR A 101 -3.74 -8.06 25.85
CA THR A 101 -2.50 -8.21 26.61
C THR A 101 -2.07 -6.84 27.11
N GLU A 102 -1.77 -6.75 28.41
CA GLU A 102 -1.25 -5.53 29.02
C GLU A 102 0.27 -5.43 28.80
N ILE A 103 0.72 -4.23 28.45
CA ILE A 103 2.13 -3.85 28.39
C ILE A 103 2.35 -2.87 29.55
N PRO A 104 3.06 -3.28 30.63
CA PRO A 104 3.22 -2.47 31.82
C PRO A 104 3.67 -1.04 31.51
N ASN A 105 2.99 -0.05 32.13
CA ASN A 105 3.27 1.39 32.03
C ASN A 105 3.19 1.98 30.61
N THR A 106 2.61 1.23 29.66
CA THR A 106 2.62 1.59 28.23
C THR A 106 1.19 1.62 27.69
N GLY A 107 0.47 0.51 27.79
CA GLY A 107 -0.82 0.35 27.16
C GLY A 107 -1.28 -1.10 27.08
N LYS A 108 -2.28 -1.33 26.25
CA LYS A 108 -2.85 -2.66 26.00
C LYS A 108 -2.94 -2.88 24.51
N PHE A 109 -2.71 -4.10 24.06
CA PHE A 109 -2.89 -4.48 22.66
C PHE A 109 -3.64 -5.80 22.50
N ALA A 110 -4.19 -6.01 21.32
CA ALA A 110 -4.77 -7.28 20.89
C ALA A 110 -4.47 -7.46 19.39
N VAL A 111 -4.37 -8.71 18.96
CA VAL A 111 -4.16 -9.05 17.53
C VAL A 111 -5.40 -9.75 17.01
N LEU A 112 -5.90 -9.26 15.88
CA LEU A 112 -7.15 -9.68 15.28
C LEU A 112 -6.91 -10.06 13.81
N ALA A 113 -7.76 -10.92 13.28
CA ALA A 113 -7.87 -11.16 11.84
C ALA A 113 -9.25 -10.69 11.39
N ASP A 114 -9.32 -9.88 10.33
CA ASP A 114 -10.58 -9.44 9.74
C ASP A 114 -11.38 -10.64 9.15
N PRO A 115 -12.64 -10.44 8.71
CA PRO A 115 -13.44 -11.55 8.17
C PRO A 115 -12.85 -12.22 6.92
N GLN A 116 -11.93 -11.56 6.21
CA GLN A 116 -11.20 -12.12 5.06
C GLN A 116 -9.90 -12.83 5.50
N GLY A 117 -9.44 -12.60 6.73
CA GLY A 117 -8.26 -13.22 7.33
C GLY A 117 -7.03 -12.31 7.40
N ALA A 118 -7.12 -11.04 7.02
CA ALA A 118 -6.00 -10.12 7.12
C ALA A 118 -5.76 -9.73 8.58
N VAL A 119 -4.52 -9.91 9.04
CA VAL A 119 -4.15 -9.70 10.46
C VAL A 119 -3.77 -8.25 10.71
N PHE A 120 -4.29 -7.67 11.79
CA PHE A 120 -4.00 -6.32 12.27
C PHE A 120 -3.98 -6.30 13.80
N ALA A 121 -3.37 -5.27 14.40
CA ALA A 121 -3.43 -5.07 15.84
C ALA A 121 -4.26 -3.83 16.21
N VAL A 122 -4.81 -3.84 17.42
CA VAL A 122 -5.42 -2.68 18.06
C VAL A 122 -4.66 -2.35 19.34
N TYR A 123 -4.56 -1.06 19.67
CA TYR A 123 -3.81 -0.59 20.83
C TYR A 123 -4.52 0.55 21.55
N THR A 124 -4.58 0.46 22.88
CA THR A 124 -4.95 1.57 23.75
C THR A 124 -3.72 1.98 24.55
N SER A 125 -3.24 3.20 24.35
CA SER A 125 -2.18 3.75 25.18
C SER A 125 -2.71 4.17 26.54
N GLU A 126 -1.90 4.01 27.59
CA GLU A 126 -2.18 4.65 28.88
C GLU A 126 -1.97 6.16 28.83
N ASN A 127 -1.06 6.63 27.97
CA ASN A 127 -0.63 8.03 27.87
C ASN A 127 -0.58 8.48 26.40
N ALA A 128 -1.67 8.30 25.64
CA ALA A 128 -1.69 8.70 24.24
C ALA A 128 -1.47 10.22 24.11
N PRO A 129 -0.42 10.69 23.40
CA PRO A 129 -0.43 12.06 22.93
C PRO A 129 -1.60 12.23 21.94
N PRO A 130 -2.10 13.47 21.73
CA PRO A 130 -3.07 13.74 20.68
C PRO A 130 -2.56 13.21 19.34
N PRO A 131 -3.45 12.69 18.46
CA PRO A 131 -3.05 12.25 17.14
C PRO A 131 -2.33 13.37 16.38
N ASP A 132 -1.20 13.04 15.74
CA ASP A 132 -0.54 13.95 14.81
C ASP A 132 -1.10 13.71 13.39
N ASP A 133 -1.83 14.70 12.89
CA ASP A 133 -2.40 14.71 11.55
C ASP A 133 -1.43 15.33 10.53
N ALA A 134 -0.15 15.48 10.87
CA ALA A 134 0.88 15.89 9.93
C ALA A 134 1.04 14.89 8.77
N GLN A 135 1.60 15.39 7.68
CA GLN A 135 2.08 14.53 6.61
C GLN A 135 3.29 13.71 7.10
N PRO A 136 3.40 12.43 6.71
CA PRO A 136 4.54 11.61 7.04
C PRO A 136 5.83 12.25 6.54
N LYS A 137 6.86 12.23 7.38
CA LYS A 137 8.20 12.73 7.05
C LYS A 137 9.11 11.56 6.66
N ILE A 138 10.21 11.84 5.97
CA ILE A 138 11.16 10.80 5.53
C ILE A 138 11.57 9.93 6.73
N GLY A 139 11.45 8.61 6.58
CA GLY A 139 11.67 7.61 7.62
C GLY A 139 10.43 7.28 8.45
N GLU A 140 9.26 7.84 8.19
CA GLU A 140 7.99 7.43 8.82
C GLU A 140 7.17 6.54 7.87
N PHE A 141 6.18 5.83 8.40
CA PHE A 141 5.22 5.12 7.56
C PHE A 141 4.24 6.09 6.89
N SER A 142 4.04 5.96 5.59
CA SER A 142 3.22 6.89 4.80
C SER A 142 1.94 6.31 4.21
N TRP A 143 1.85 4.99 4.09
CA TRP A 143 0.71 4.33 3.46
C TRP A 143 0.52 2.91 3.96
N HIS A 144 -0.73 2.43 3.94
CA HIS A 144 -1.10 1.08 4.36
C HIS A 144 -2.01 0.46 3.32
N GLU A 145 -1.59 -0.66 2.78
CA GLU A 145 -2.29 -1.30 1.68
C GLU A 145 -2.85 -2.66 2.10
N LEU A 146 -4.15 -2.86 1.90
CA LEU A 146 -4.83 -4.12 2.15
C LEU A 146 -5.04 -4.87 0.84
N ALA A 147 -4.39 -6.02 0.71
CA ALA A 147 -4.72 -7.03 -0.27
C ALA A 147 -5.77 -7.96 0.35
N THR A 148 -6.99 -7.98 -0.18
CA THR A 148 -8.11 -8.77 0.38
C THR A 148 -8.88 -9.56 -0.67
N THR A 149 -9.74 -10.49 -0.26
CA THR A 149 -10.61 -11.26 -1.16
C THR A 149 -11.91 -10.54 -1.51
N ASP A 150 -12.31 -9.55 -0.71
CA ASP A 150 -13.52 -8.73 -0.94
C ASP A 150 -13.32 -7.32 -0.34
N THR A 151 -12.97 -6.37 -1.19
CA THR A 151 -12.73 -4.96 -0.80
C THR A 151 -13.97 -4.28 -0.23
N GLN A 152 -15.17 -4.63 -0.68
CA GLN A 152 -16.40 -4.00 -0.21
C GLN A 152 -16.75 -4.50 1.20
N ALA A 153 -16.60 -5.80 1.44
CA ALA A 153 -16.78 -6.38 2.76
C ALA A 153 -15.72 -5.87 3.75
N ALA A 154 -14.45 -5.80 3.32
CA ALA A 154 -13.37 -5.26 4.13
C ALA A 154 -13.61 -3.78 4.49
N LEU A 155 -13.97 -2.93 3.53
CA LEU A 155 -14.30 -1.53 3.82
C LEU A 155 -15.47 -1.41 4.81
N SER A 156 -16.54 -2.18 4.62
CA SER A 156 -17.69 -2.17 5.55
C SER A 156 -17.30 -2.56 6.97
N PHE A 157 -16.40 -3.54 7.12
CA PHE A 157 -15.86 -3.95 8.41
C PHE A 157 -15.05 -2.81 9.07
N TYR A 158 -14.07 -2.24 8.36
CA TYR A 158 -13.22 -1.19 8.92
C TYR A 158 -13.94 0.16 9.10
N GLN A 159 -14.96 0.44 8.30
CA GLN A 159 -15.84 1.60 8.50
C GLN A 159 -16.61 1.47 9.82
N GLN A 160 -17.19 0.29 10.11
CA GLN A 160 -17.90 0.08 11.37
C GLN A 160 -16.95 0.06 12.57
N LEU A 161 -15.77 -0.56 12.45
CA LEU A 161 -14.82 -0.73 13.54
C LEU A 161 -14.03 0.55 13.84
N PHE A 162 -13.57 1.26 12.82
CA PHE A 162 -12.66 2.40 12.95
C PHE A 162 -13.22 3.73 12.45
N GLY A 163 -14.36 3.71 11.74
CA GLY A 163 -14.88 4.92 11.11
C GLY A 163 -14.13 5.31 9.84
N TRP A 164 -13.35 4.41 9.24
CA TRP A 164 -12.68 4.69 7.98
C TRP A 164 -13.69 4.90 6.86
N GLU A 165 -13.40 5.84 5.98
CA GLU A 165 -14.24 6.25 4.86
C GLU A 165 -13.55 5.89 3.55
N ASN A 166 -14.34 5.66 2.50
CA ASN A 166 -13.81 5.63 1.14
C ASN A 166 -13.44 7.06 0.72
N THR A 167 -12.16 7.30 0.45
CA THR A 167 -11.65 8.62 0.05
C THR A 167 -11.41 8.74 -1.46
N GLY A 168 -11.68 7.69 -2.23
CA GLY A 168 -11.61 7.68 -3.69
C GLY A 168 -11.34 6.29 -4.25
N SER A 169 -11.45 6.15 -5.56
CA SER A 169 -11.19 4.88 -6.24
C SER A 169 -10.57 5.12 -7.60
N HIS A 170 -9.66 4.23 -7.99
CA HIS A 170 -8.96 4.26 -9.26
C HIS A 170 -9.16 2.94 -10.00
N ASP A 171 -9.59 3.02 -11.26
CA ASP A 171 -9.64 1.86 -12.15
C ASP A 171 -8.23 1.59 -12.68
N MET A 172 -7.65 0.48 -12.25
CA MET A 172 -6.31 0.03 -12.65
C MET A 172 -6.37 -0.97 -13.82
N GLY A 173 -7.50 -1.02 -14.54
CA GLY A 173 -7.72 -1.89 -15.69
C GLY A 173 -7.78 -3.36 -15.28
N PRO A 174 -6.98 -4.26 -15.88
CA PRO A 174 -7.00 -5.68 -15.54
C PRO A 174 -6.68 -6.00 -14.07
N MET A 175 -6.02 -5.09 -13.35
CA MET A 175 -5.73 -5.23 -11.92
C MET A 175 -6.95 -4.93 -11.03
N GLY A 176 -8.07 -4.48 -11.61
CA GLY A 176 -9.30 -4.16 -10.90
C GLY A 176 -9.32 -2.74 -10.31
N ILE A 177 -10.24 -2.53 -9.37
CA ILE A 177 -10.41 -1.25 -8.69
C ILE A 177 -9.48 -1.19 -7.48
N TYR A 178 -8.67 -0.14 -7.43
CA TYR A 178 -7.95 0.27 -6.24
C TYR A 178 -8.79 1.28 -5.46
N GLN A 179 -9.19 0.93 -4.25
CA GLN A 179 -10.04 1.78 -3.41
C GLN A 179 -9.20 2.40 -2.29
N MET A 180 -9.19 3.72 -2.18
CA MET A 180 -8.53 4.42 -1.09
C MET A 180 -9.44 4.49 0.13
N PHE A 181 -8.83 4.44 1.30
CA PHE A 181 -9.53 4.66 2.56
C PHE A 181 -8.79 5.70 3.42
N GLY A 182 -9.52 6.25 4.39
CA GLY A 182 -9.03 7.36 5.18
C GLY A 182 -9.98 7.79 6.28
N TRP A 183 -9.71 8.96 6.86
CA TRP A 183 -10.60 9.63 7.81
C TRP A 183 -10.63 11.13 7.50
N GLY A 184 -11.77 11.79 7.74
CA GLY A 184 -11.88 13.24 7.56
C GLY A 184 -11.47 13.73 6.17
N GLY A 185 -11.74 12.91 5.14
CA GLY A 185 -11.36 13.18 3.75
C GLY A 185 -9.87 13.00 3.40
N ARG A 186 -9.00 12.66 4.36
CA ARG A 186 -7.58 12.37 4.11
C ARG A 186 -7.38 10.88 3.86
N SER A 187 -6.82 10.52 2.70
CA SER A 187 -6.38 9.15 2.43
C SER A 187 -5.18 8.76 3.29
N MET A 188 -5.22 7.55 3.85
CA MET A 188 -4.15 6.94 4.66
C MET A 188 -3.64 5.63 4.07
N GLY A 189 -4.37 5.08 3.10
CA GLY A 189 -4.15 3.75 2.61
C GLY A 189 -5.05 3.40 1.43
N GLY A 190 -4.85 2.20 0.91
CA GLY A 190 -5.66 1.66 -0.16
C GLY A 190 -5.93 0.17 0.01
N MET A 191 -6.90 -0.33 -0.73
CA MET A 191 -7.27 -1.73 -0.73
C MET A 191 -7.65 -2.19 -2.12
N TYR A 192 -7.33 -3.43 -2.44
CA TYR A 192 -7.64 -4.04 -3.72
C TYR A 192 -8.00 -5.51 -3.54
N ASN A 193 -8.77 -6.04 -4.51
CA ASN A 193 -9.06 -7.46 -4.55
C ASN A 193 -7.82 -8.20 -5.05
N MET A 194 -7.35 -9.17 -4.27
CA MET A 194 -6.23 -10.01 -4.61
C MET A 194 -6.49 -10.75 -5.92
N PRO A 195 -5.53 -10.74 -6.86
CA PRO A 195 -5.56 -11.66 -8.00
C PRO A 195 -5.61 -13.10 -7.51
N ALA A 196 -6.37 -13.95 -8.19
CA ALA A 196 -6.55 -15.36 -7.80
C ALA A 196 -5.23 -16.15 -7.79
N GLU A 197 -4.25 -15.71 -8.59
CA GLU A 197 -2.94 -16.32 -8.73
C GLU A 197 -1.94 -15.87 -7.66
N MET A 198 -2.26 -14.87 -6.83
CA MET A 198 -1.36 -14.39 -5.78
C MET A 198 -1.19 -15.46 -4.69
N PRO A 199 0.03 -15.98 -4.45
CA PRO A 199 0.26 -17.08 -3.51
C PRO A 199 0.40 -16.57 -2.07
N ALA A 200 -0.55 -15.77 -1.59
CA ALA A 200 -0.58 -15.22 -0.24
C ALA A 200 -2.02 -15.20 0.29
N PRO A 201 -2.23 -15.28 1.62
CA PRO A 201 -3.52 -14.95 2.22
C PRO A 201 -3.77 -13.43 2.16
N PRO A 202 -5.00 -12.95 2.45
CA PRO A 202 -5.25 -11.54 2.72
C PRO A 202 -4.27 -10.96 3.74
N HIS A 203 -3.71 -9.80 3.44
CA HIS A 203 -2.63 -9.22 4.22
C HIS A 203 -2.53 -7.70 4.05
N TRP A 204 -1.86 -7.10 5.03
CA TRP A 204 -1.50 -5.70 5.03
C TRP A 204 -0.05 -5.50 4.62
N LEU A 205 0.22 -4.44 3.87
CA LEU A 205 1.56 -4.00 3.48
C LEU A 205 1.78 -2.56 3.97
N CYS A 206 2.82 -2.35 4.77
CA CYS A 206 3.18 -1.04 5.31
C CYS A 206 4.24 -0.37 4.42
N TYR A 207 4.03 0.90 4.08
CA TYR A 207 4.93 1.68 3.23
C TYR A 207 5.75 2.65 4.09
N ALA A 208 7.07 2.58 4.02
CA ALA A 208 7.97 3.55 4.63
C ALA A 208 8.32 4.67 3.64
N PHE A 209 8.29 5.91 4.10
CA PHE A 209 8.58 7.08 3.29
C PHE A 209 10.09 7.28 3.16
N VAL A 210 10.60 7.25 1.93
CA VAL A 210 12.02 7.37 1.60
C VAL A 210 12.26 8.54 0.65
N PRO A 211 13.46 9.14 0.64
CA PRO A 211 13.77 10.23 -0.27
C PRO A 211 13.84 9.78 -1.75
N ASP A 212 14.20 8.50 -1.98
CA ASP A 212 14.34 7.95 -3.33
C ASP A 212 14.08 6.44 -3.34
N VAL A 213 13.00 6.03 -4.00
CA VAL A 213 12.57 4.63 -4.10
C VAL A 213 13.55 3.78 -4.90
N ALA A 214 14.19 4.33 -5.93
CA ALA A 214 15.15 3.57 -6.74
C ALA A 214 16.41 3.26 -5.92
N ALA A 215 16.91 4.26 -5.17
CA ALA A 215 18.04 4.05 -4.26
C ALA A 215 17.72 3.03 -3.16
N ALA A 216 16.53 3.13 -2.54
CA ALA A 216 16.10 2.17 -1.52
C ALA A 216 15.97 0.74 -2.10
N ALA A 217 15.42 0.59 -3.30
CA ALA A 217 15.29 -0.70 -3.97
C ALA A 217 16.65 -1.35 -4.29
N GLU A 218 17.65 -0.56 -4.74
CA GLU A 218 19.02 -1.06 -4.94
C GLU A 218 19.71 -1.43 -3.63
N ALA A 219 19.54 -0.61 -2.59
CA ALA A 219 20.05 -0.92 -1.26
C ALA A 219 19.47 -2.24 -0.74
N ALA A 220 18.17 -2.47 -0.95
CA ALA A 220 17.51 -3.71 -0.56
C ALA A 220 18.10 -4.92 -1.28
N ARG A 221 18.27 -4.84 -2.62
CA ARG A 221 18.94 -5.91 -3.40
C ARG A 221 20.33 -6.22 -2.87
N THR A 222 21.13 -5.19 -2.64
CA THR A 222 22.51 -5.32 -2.16
C THR A 222 22.58 -5.89 -0.74
N ALA A 223 21.59 -5.58 0.09
CA ALA A 223 21.48 -6.09 1.46
C ALA A 223 20.81 -7.47 1.56
N GLY A 224 20.54 -8.14 0.44
CA GLY A 224 19.98 -9.51 0.40
C GLY A 224 18.45 -9.59 0.39
N GLY A 225 17.76 -8.45 0.31
CA GLY A 225 16.33 -8.40 0.08
C GLY A 225 15.95 -8.62 -1.39
N ARG A 226 14.67 -8.90 -1.63
CA ARG A 226 14.11 -9.13 -2.96
C ARG A 226 13.06 -8.08 -3.28
N VAL A 227 13.28 -7.30 -4.34
CA VAL A 227 12.28 -6.36 -4.86
C VAL A 227 11.29 -7.14 -5.72
N VAL A 228 10.02 -7.14 -5.33
CA VAL A 228 8.95 -7.91 -5.98
C VAL A 228 8.12 -7.07 -6.94
N HIS A 229 8.05 -5.76 -6.70
CA HIS A 229 7.39 -4.80 -7.58
C HIS A 229 8.11 -3.45 -7.52
N GLY A 230 8.14 -2.75 -8.65
CA GLY A 230 8.79 -1.45 -8.77
C GLY A 230 10.33 -1.51 -8.78
N PRO A 231 11.02 -0.34 -8.75
CA PRO A 231 10.48 1.02 -8.66
C PRO A 231 9.45 1.34 -9.76
N ALA A 232 8.30 1.87 -9.38
CA ALA A 232 7.24 2.23 -10.32
C ALA A 232 6.56 3.53 -9.88
N GLU A 233 6.21 4.37 -10.86
CA GLU A 233 5.36 5.54 -10.65
C GLU A 233 3.90 5.08 -10.50
N VAL A 234 3.19 5.62 -9.52
CA VAL A 234 1.75 5.39 -9.29
C VAL A 234 0.93 6.62 -9.69
N PRO A 235 -0.40 6.49 -9.92
CA PRO A 235 -1.26 7.64 -10.16
C PRO A 235 -1.05 8.74 -9.11
N GLY A 236 -0.84 9.98 -9.57
CA GLY A 236 -0.42 11.10 -8.71
C GLY A 236 1.07 11.48 -8.86
N GLY A 237 1.89 10.57 -9.39
CA GLY A 237 3.30 10.81 -9.71
C GLY A 237 4.29 10.45 -8.60
N ASP A 238 3.78 9.90 -7.51
CA ASP A 238 4.60 9.29 -6.47
C ASP A 238 5.22 7.97 -6.96
N TRP A 239 6.24 7.51 -6.26
CA TRP A 239 6.97 6.29 -6.60
C TRP A 239 6.88 5.28 -5.48
N ILE A 240 6.81 4.00 -5.83
CA ILE A 240 6.83 2.90 -4.85
C ILE A 240 7.69 1.72 -5.30
N ALA A 241 8.17 0.95 -4.34
CA ALA A 241 8.70 -0.40 -4.55
C ALA A 241 8.24 -1.31 -3.40
N GLN A 242 7.84 -2.54 -3.75
CA GLN A 242 7.49 -3.57 -2.77
C GLN A 242 8.67 -4.53 -2.63
N ILE A 243 9.02 -4.87 -1.39
CA ILE A 243 10.28 -5.51 -1.03
C ILE A 243 9.99 -6.61 0.00
N ILE A 244 10.68 -7.73 -0.16
CA ILE A 244 10.76 -8.79 0.84
C ILE A 244 12.16 -8.74 1.45
N ASP A 245 12.26 -8.58 2.76
CA ASP A 245 13.53 -8.55 3.47
C ASP A 245 14.22 -9.95 3.49
N PRO A 246 15.48 -10.06 3.95
CA PRO A 246 16.20 -11.33 3.91
C PRO A 246 15.58 -12.42 4.80
N GLN A 247 14.74 -12.06 5.78
CA GLN A 247 14.03 -13.00 6.64
C GLN A 247 12.67 -13.40 6.06
N GLY A 248 12.17 -12.68 5.07
CA GLY A 248 10.92 -12.97 4.36
C GLY A 248 9.77 -12.02 4.68
N ALA A 249 9.99 -10.98 5.49
CA ALA A 249 8.93 -10.01 5.78
C ALA A 249 8.74 -9.06 4.59
N ALA A 250 7.48 -8.91 4.16
CA ALA A 250 7.11 -7.98 3.11
C ALA A 250 6.88 -6.57 3.68
N PHE A 251 7.38 -5.56 2.98
CA PHE A 251 7.11 -4.14 3.22
C PHE A 251 7.18 -3.39 1.88
N ALA A 252 6.90 -2.09 1.90
CA ALA A 252 7.11 -1.24 0.74
C ALA A 252 7.82 0.06 1.12
N VAL A 253 8.39 0.70 0.11
CA VAL A 253 8.93 2.05 0.21
C VAL A 253 8.16 2.97 -0.73
N HIS A 254 7.96 4.21 -0.30
CA HIS A 254 7.24 5.25 -1.03
C HIS A 254 8.08 6.53 -1.06
N ALA A 255 8.09 7.22 -2.20
CA ALA A 255 8.67 8.56 -2.32
C ALA A 255 7.68 9.46 -3.04
N ALA A 256 7.58 10.71 -2.56
CA ALA A 256 6.73 11.69 -3.19
C ALA A 256 7.31 12.04 -4.57
N LYS A 257 6.42 12.42 -5.49
CA LYS A 257 6.82 13.02 -6.77
C LYS A 257 7.89 14.08 -6.53
N LYS A 258 9.01 14.00 -7.26
CA LYS A 258 10.00 15.09 -7.28
C LYS A 258 9.32 16.30 -7.91
N VAL A 259 8.98 17.29 -7.09
CA VAL A 259 8.62 18.62 -7.59
C VAL A 259 9.92 19.19 -8.15
N ALA A 260 9.97 19.41 -9.45
CA ALA A 260 11.06 20.17 -10.03
C ALA A 260 11.07 21.53 -9.33
N VAL A 261 12.12 21.78 -8.54
CA VAL A 261 12.39 23.13 -8.07
C VAL A 261 12.71 23.90 -9.35
N GLU A 262 11.78 24.74 -9.82
CA GLU A 262 12.20 25.84 -10.68
C GLU A 262 13.23 26.61 -9.85
N GLU A 263 14.50 26.52 -10.23
CA GLU A 263 15.52 27.43 -9.73
C GLU A 263 14.91 28.84 -9.79
N PRO A 264 15.02 29.65 -8.72
CA PRO A 264 14.68 31.06 -8.82
C PRO A 264 15.44 31.59 -10.02
N GLN A 265 14.71 31.95 -11.07
CA GLN A 265 15.28 32.53 -12.27
C GLN A 265 16.12 33.70 -11.78
N ALA A 266 17.45 33.58 -11.94
CA ALA A 266 18.39 34.57 -11.44
C ALA A 266 17.87 35.95 -11.84
N ALA A 267 17.61 36.79 -10.84
CA ALA A 267 17.04 38.11 -11.04
C ALA A 267 17.81 38.80 -12.17
N ALA A 268 17.10 39.10 -13.27
CA ALA A 268 17.65 39.84 -14.37
C ALA A 268 18.26 41.14 -13.81
N ALA A 269 19.54 41.34 -14.05
CA ALA A 269 20.24 42.56 -13.68
C ALA A 269 19.45 43.80 -14.17
N PRO A 270 19.36 44.87 -13.38
CA PRO A 270 18.58 46.03 -13.74
C PRO A 270 19.10 46.65 -15.04
N SER A 271 18.23 46.72 -16.05
CA SER A 271 18.48 47.37 -17.32
C SER A 271 18.80 48.86 -17.13
N GLU A 272 19.89 49.30 -17.74
CA GLU A 272 20.37 50.68 -17.78
C GLU A 272 19.29 51.66 -18.33
N LYS A 273 19.20 52.85 -17.72
CA LYS A 273 18.20 53.89 -18.08
C LYS A 273 18.43 54.42 -19.50
N PRO A 274 17.37 54.68 -20.28
CA PRO A 274 17.51 55.26 -21.62
C PRO A 274 17.85 56.76 -21.56
N ARG A 275 18.81 57.16 -22.40
CA ARG A 275 19.26 58.55 -22.60
C ARG A 275 18.25 59.35 -23.45
N PRO A 276 17.99 60.65 -23.15
CA PRO A 276 16.97 61.42 -23.87
C PRO A 276 17.40 61.86 -25.29
N ALA A 277 16.40 61.97 -26.17
CA ALA A 277 16.52 62.22 -27.61
C ALA A 277 16.78 63.70 -27.99
N PRO A 278 17.42 63.99 -29.15
CA PRO A 278 17.52 65.33 -29.71
C PRO A 278 16.31 65.71 -30.61
N LYS A 279 16.00 67.02 -30.64
CA LYS A 279 14.89 67.67 -31.37
C LYS A 279 15.21 68.01 -32.85
N PRO A 280 14.21 68.37 -33.69
CA PRO A 280 14.12 67.98 -35.10
C PRO A 280 14.45 69.08 -36.13
N LYS A 281 14.66 68.69 -37.40
CA LYS A 281 14.58 69.57 -38.59
C LYS A 281 13.84 68.89 -39.78
N ALA A 282 13.35 69.74 -40.69
CA ALA A 282 12.13 69.65 -41.51
C ALA A 282 12.10 68.71 -42.76
N LYS A 283 10.87 68.41 -43.22
CA LYS A 283 10.41 67.69 -44.45
C LYS A 283 10.38 68.64 -45.69
N PRO A 284 10.30 68.24 -47.00
CA PRO A 284 9.33 67.29 -47.64
C PRO A 284 9.89 66.48 -48.87
N LYS A 285 9.25 65.49 -49.56
CA LYS A 285 8.02 65.43 -50.40
C LYS A 285 7.65 63.96 -50.79
N VAL A 286 6.46 63.79 -51.38
CA VAL A 286 5.61 62.58 -51.61
C VAL A 286 5.79 61.93 -53.02
N LYS A 287 5.72 60.58 -53.23
CA LYS A 287 4.66 59.69 -53.86
C LYS A 287 5.35 58.47 -54.59
N PRO A 288 4.68 57.42 -55.12
CA PRO A 288 3.76 56.40 -54.58
C PRO A 288 4.21 54.90 -54.77
N LYS A 289 3.45 53.96 -54.18
CA LYS A 289 3.57 52.47 -54.23
C LYS A 289 3.45 51.81 -55.63
N PRO A 290 3.95 50.57 -55.80
CA PRO A 290 3.28 49.53 -56.58
C PRO A 290 2.78 48.31 -55.76
N LYS A 291 1.80 47.63 -56.36
CA LYS A 291 0.85 46.63 -55.83
C LYS A 291 1.41 45.20 -55.64
N PRO A 292 0.76 44.34 -54.83
CA PRO A 292 1.13 42.94 -54.65
C PRO A 292 0.67 42.06 -55.83
N LYS A 293 1.45 41.01 -56.16
CA LYS A 293 1.08 39.96 -57.13
C LYS A 293 0.48 38.72 -56.43
N PRO A 294 -0.38 37.95 -57.12
CA PRO A 294 -1.49 37.23 -56.50
C PRO A 294 -1.24 35.74 -56.22
N LYS A 295 -2.07 35.21 -55.30
CA LYS A 295 -2.19 33.81 -54.88
C LYS A 295 -2.56 32.87 -56.03
N ALA A 296 -1.92 31.70 -56.10
CA ALA A 296 -2.37 30.57 -56.92
C ALA A 296 -3.31 29.64 -56.11
N LYS A 297 -4.35 29.18 -56.79
CA LYS A 297 -5.51 28.39 -56.31
C LYS A 297 -5.18 26.89 -56.12
N PRO A 298 -5.96 26.16 -55.29
CA PRO A 298 -5.81 24.73 -55.06
C PRO A 298 -6.39 23.90 -56.23
N LYS A 299 -5.78 22.75 -56.54
CA LYS A 299 -6.30 21.75 -57.49
C LYS A 299 -7.14 20.66 -56.80
N PRO A 300 -8.11 20.05 -57.50
CA PRO A 300 -9.27 19.39 -56.89
C PRO A 300 -9.11 17.87 -56.64
N LYS A 301 -10.02 17.38 -55.79
CA LYS A 301 -10.23 16.00 -55.32
C LYS A 301 -10.51 15.00 -56.45
N ALA A 302 -9.95 13.79 -56.35
CA ALA A 302 -10.39 12.59 -57.07
C ALA A 302 -11.23 11.66 -56.15
N LYS A 303 -12.31 11.12 -56.71
CA LYS A 303 -13.32 10.24 -56.07
C LYS A 303 -12.88 8.77 -56.01
N PRO A 304 -13.44 7.95 -55.10
CA PRO A 304 -13.07 6.53 -54.93
C PRO A 304 -13.97 5.58 -55.74
N LYS A 305 -13.48 4.36 -56.04
CA LYS A 305 -14.25 3.12 -56.40
C LYS A 305 -13.26 1.96 -56.70
N PRO A 306 -13.67 0.67 -56.69
CA PRO A 306 -14.64 -0.02 -55.83
C PRO A 306 -14.07 -1.31 -55.17
N LYS A 307 -14.81 -1.86 -54.20
CA LYS A 307 -14.55 -3.13 -53.49
C LYS A 307 -14.77 -4.35 -54.39
N VAL A 308 -13.84 -5.32 -54.36
CA VAL A 308 -14.04 -6.67 -54.90
C VAL A 308 -14.41 -7.63 -53.79
N LYS A 309 -15.59 -8.24 -53.91
CA LYS A 309 -16.02 -9.43 -53.16
C LYS A 309 -15.30 -10.65 -53.72
N LYS A 310 -14.85 -11.59 -52.87
CA LYS A 310 -14.72 -12.99 -53.28
C LYS A 310 -15.41 -13.92 -52.28
N VAL A 311 -16.13 -14.85 -52.90
CA VAL A 311 -17.17 -15.73 -52.39
C VAL A 311 -16.58 -17.01 -51.80
N ALA A 312 -17.36 -17.61 -50.91
CA ALA A 312 -17.24 -18.92 -50.30
C ALA A 312 -16.76 -20.07 -51.22
N GLY A 313 -15.97 -20.97 -50.63
CA GLY A 313 -15.67 -22.30 -51.15
C GLY A 313 -15.84 -23.34 -50.04
N ARG A 314 -16.95 -24.07 -50.08
CA ARG A 314 -17.34 -25.19 -49.21
C ARG A 314 -16.88 -26.49 -49.88
N LYS A 315 -16.29 -27.45 -49.15
CA LYS A 315 -16.40 -28.93 -49.34
C LYS A 315 -15.60 -29.64 -48.22
N LYS A 316 -16.30 -30.34 -47.32
CA LYS A 316 -16.47 -31.82 -47.25
C LYS A 316 -15.15 -32.55 -46.92
N ALA A 317 -14.97 -33.02 -45.68
CA ALA A 317 -15.49 -34.26 -45.09
C ALA A 317 -14.64 -35.51 -45.39
N LYS A 318 -14.07 -36.10 -44.33
CA LYS A 318 -13.84 -37.54 -44.06
C LYS A 318 -13.26 -37.62 -42.63
N SER A 319 -13.99 -38.12 -41.63
CA SER A 319 -14.29 -39.53 -41.34
C SER A 319 -13.20 -40.22 -40.50
N THR A 320 -13.59 -40.56 -39.26
CA THR A 320 -13.28 -41.80 -38.48
C THR A 320 -11.86 -41.94 -37.90
N LYS A 321 -11.62 -42.48 -36.69
CA LYS A 321 -12.38 -43.46 -35.88
C LYS A 321 -11.87 -43.46 -34.42
N ALA A 322 -12.80 -43.63 -33.46
CA ALA A 322 -12.79 -44.52 -32.28
C ALA A 322 -11.53 -44.65 -31.38
N THR A 323 -11.62 -44.33 -30.07
CA THR A 323 -11.87 -45.20 -28.88
C THR A 323 -10.60 -45.28 -28.01
N SER A 324 -10.61 -45.09 -26.69
CA SER A 324 -11.27 -45.94 -25.72
C SER A 324 -11.63 -45.24 -24.39
N LYS A 325 -12.68 -45.77 -23.75
CA LYS A 325 -13.07 -45.56 -22.37
C LYS A 325 -12.21 -46.44 -21.46
N THR A 326 -11.90 -45.97 -20.25
CA THR A 326 -11.81 -46.86 -19.09
C THR A 326 -12.41 -46.21 -17.86
N ARG A 327 -13.25 -47.01 -17.20
CA ARG A 327 -14.16 -46.69 -16.08
C ARG A 327 -13.41 -46.63 -14.74
N LYS A 328 -13.93 -45.77 -13.85
CA LYS A 328 -13.88 -45.84 -12.39
C LYS A 328 -14.23 -47.24 -11.85
N PRO A 329 -13.90 -47.51 -10.57
CA PRO A 329 -15.02 -47.66 -9.63
C PRO A 329 -14.86 -46.84 -8.35
N ALA A 330 -16.00 -46.39 -7.85
CA ALA A 330 -16.18 -45.77 -6.54
C ALA A 330 -16.23 -46.85 -5.43
N ARG A 331 -15.76 -46.50 -4.23
CA ARG A 331 -16.20 -47.15 -2.98
C ARG A 331 -16.69 -46.09 -1.98
N LYS A 332 -17.77 -46.47 -1.31
CA LYS A 332 -18.68 -45.73 -0.41
C LYS A 332 -18.10 -45.51 1.00
N PRO A 333 -18.74 -44.68 1.84
CA PRO A 333 -18.18 -44.16 3.10
C PRO A 333 -18.43 -45.09 4.29
N VAL A 334 -17.54 -45.04 5.28
CA VAL A 334 -17.71 -45.68 6.59
C VAL A 334 -18.17 -44.63 7.61
N LYS A 335 -19.27 -44.92 8.32
CA LYS A 335 -19.76 -44.19 9.51
C LYS A 335 -19.60 -45.06 10.77
N ALA A 336 -19.51 -44.35 11.91
CA ALA A 336 -19.62 -44.78 13.32
C ALA A 336 -18.33 -45.35 13.95
N LYS A 337 -17.92 -44.98 15.18
CA LYS A 337 -18.72 -44.69 16.39
C LYS A 337 -18.08 -43.61 17.27
N LYS A 338 -18.91 -42.67 17.75
CA LYS A 338 -18.69 -41.91 18.99
C LYS A 338 -18.64 -42.87 20.17
N ARG A 339 -17.65 -42.72 21.05
CA ARG A 339 -17.63 -43.36 22.37
C ARG A 339 -17.77 -42.28 23.42
N VAL A 340 -18.97 -42.18 23.97
CA VAL A 340 -19.28 -41.44 25.20
C VAL A 340 -18.78 -42.29 26.37
N LYS A 341 -17.98 -41.72 27.27
CA LYS A 341 -17.85 -42.19 28.65
C LYS A 341 -18.16 -41.01 29.56
N ALA A 342 -19.25 -41.16 30.31
CA ALA A 342 -19.58 -40.35 31.48
C ALA A 342 -19.30 -41.15 32.76
N SER A 343 -19.22 -40.41 33.87
CA SER A 343 -19.01 -40.81 35.28
C SER A 343 -17.54 -41.07 35.68
N THR A 344 -17.01 -40.60 36.81
CA THR A 344 -17.68 -40.20 38.06
C THR A 344 -16.83 -39.19 38.85
N LYS A 345 -17.53 -38.23 39.45
CA LYS A 345 -17.09 -37.30 40.50
C LYS A 345 -17.06 -38.04 41.86
N LYS A 346 -15.94 -38.03 42.57
CA LYS A 346 -15.80 -38.29 44.03
C LYS A 346 -14.64 -37.37 44.46
N ARG A 347 -14.86 -36.22 45.11
CA ARG A 347 -15.07 -36.05 46.56
C ARG A 347 -14.34 -37.11 47.39
N ARG A 348 -13.08 -36.84 47.71
CA ARG A 348 -12.64 -36.51 49.07
C ARG A 348 -11.33 -35.73 49.01
#